data_AF-A0A1W0AB84-F1
#
_entry.id   AF-A0A1W0AB84-F1
#
_cell.length_a   1.000
_cell.length_b   1.000
_cell.length_c   1.000
_cell.angle_alpha   90.00
_cell.angle_beta   90.00
_cell.angle_gamma   90.00
#
_symmetry.space_group_name_H-M   'P 1'
#
loop_
_entity.id
_entity.type
_entity.pdbx_description
1 polymer ?
#
loop_
_entity_poly.entity_id
_entity_poly.type
_entity_poly.pdbx_seq_one_letter_code
_entity_poly.pdbx_strand_id
1 'polypeptide(L)'
;MLHAYAPMTDMPNNSHHQREVRPRWRVAFGAICLGVVAIVGMVQDLALSRDEIKMSFSYDIVVESPPASLKTRRNGDDIFFKILQIPDMHYTGRPDYPCRGPPSLPCMESNMTNFIAHLLDTEKPDFVVFSGDQIEAVEVKQTADEVRKAIEAYSKEAIKRRIPWSMVFGNHDEGSTASREQMFEQISYLPYSFSQPGLPGIGGLGNYVLEVHNASSKATVLRLYFLDTGRSGNIAAGQKEFLLNISSSRPERDVPALLFYHIPTPDYIIQPGDHIEHGHQGEEVSHGPECGLMQTLVDMGDVKATFVGHDHFNDYCVKRKEIQLCYGGGVGFGAAYGSVSILRRARLIEYSRNATTETISTWIHSVKGTVSKDKYMLYQHQHSN
;
A
#
# COMPACT_ATOMS: atom_id res chain seq x y z
N MET A 1 -40.01 -63.38 0.70
CA MET A 1 -39.00 -64.35 1.17
C MET A 1 -37.83 -63.55 1.72
N LEU A 2 -37.51 -63.81 2.99
CA LEU A 2 -36.39 -63.26 3.76
C LEU A 2 -35.06 -63.98 3.44
N HIS A 3 -33.95 -63.31 3.80
CA HIS A 3 -32.67 -63.80 4.38
C HIS A 3 -31.49 -63.03 3.75
N ALA A 4 -30.64 -62.25 4.45
CA ALA A 4 -29.92 -62.33 5.72
C ALA A 4 -28.58 -63.10 5.66
N TYR A 5 -27.61 -62.54 6.41
CA TYR A 5 -26.36 -63.11 6.99
C TYR A 5 -24.96 -62.86 6.35
N ALA A 6 -24.08 -62.31 7.20
CA ALA A 6 -22.61 -62.37 7.19
C ALA A 6 -22.10 -63.76 7.66
N PRO A 7 -20.79 -64.11 7.64
CA PRO A 7 -19.85 -63.71 8.71
C PRO A 7 -18.32 -63.67 8.38
N MET A 8 -17.55 -63.26 9.40
CA MET A 8 -16.08 -63.37 9.61
C MET A 8 -15.55 -64.83 9.61
N THR A 9 -14.24 -65.05 9.34
CA THR A 9 -13.24 -65.71 10.23
C THR A 9 -11.85 -65.94 9.60
N ASP A 10 -10.82 -65.50 10.34
CA ASP A 10 -9.44 -65.96 10.60
C ASP A 10 -8.61 -66.96 9.74
N MET A 11 -7.38 -66.49 9.39
CA MET A 11 -5.98 -67.00 9.59
C MET A 11 -5.56 -68.46 9.23
N PRO A 12 -4.33 -68.74 8.68
CA PRO A 12 -3.08 -68.71 9.48
C PRO A 12 -1.69 -68.49 8.77
N ASN A 13 -0.79 -67.84 9.51
CA ASN A 13 0.57 -68.22 9.96
C ASN A 13 1.71 -68.74 9.01
N ASN A 14 2.89 -68.13 9.24
CA ASN A 14 4.29 -68.63 9.21
C ASN A 14 5.05 -68.91 7.89
N SER A 15 6.11 -68.12 7.63
CA SER A 15 7.51 -68.56 7.92
C SER A 15 8.61 -67.57 7.40
N HIS A 16 9.52 -67.23 8.33
CA HIS A 16 10.96 -67.00 8.20
C HIS A 16 11.54 -66.14 7.04
N HIS A 17 11.98 -64.91 7.35
CA HIS A 17 13.40 -64.65 7.67
C HIS A 17 13.62 -63.19 8.13
N GLN A 18 14.00 -63.05 9.40
CA GLN A 18 14.57 -61.83 9.97
C GLN A 18 16.04 -61.67 9.55
N ARG A 19 16.46 -60.43 9.28
CA ARG A 19 17.73 -59.84 9.74
C ARG A 19 17.68 -58.32 9.67
N GLU A 20 17.26 -57.71 10.78
CA GLU A 20 17.71 -56.38 11.20
C GLU A 20 18.99 -56.55 12.03
N VAL A 21 20.04 -55.75 11.76
CA VAL A 21 21.00 -55.28 12.80
C VAL A 21 21.62 -53.91 12.42
N ARG A 22 21.05 -52.88 13.07
CA ARG A 22 21.65 -51.72 13.78
C ARG A 22 22.49 -50.62 13.08
N PRO A 23 22.18 -49.33 13.39
CA PRO A 23 23.15 -48.23 13.45
C PRO A 23 24.04 -48.33 14.71
N ARG A 24 25.31 -47.92 14.60
CA ARG A 24 26.28 -47.88 15.71
C ARG A 24 26.02 -46.68 16.63
N TRP A 25 26.04 -46.98 17.93
CA TRP A 25 26.01 -46.09 19.10
C TRP A 25 27.37 -45.38 19.32
N ARG A 26 27.56 -44.35 20.19
CA ARG A 26 27.46 -44.34 21.69
C ARG A 26 28.02 -42.98 22.21
N VAL A 27 27.70 -42.36 23.37
CA VAL A 27 27.49 -42.80 24.78
C VAL A 27 26.71 -41.68 25.55
N ALA A 28 25.55 -41.95 26.20
CA ALA A 28 25.21 -42.19 27.64
C ALA A 28 25.38 -40.97 28.59
N PHE A 29 24.56 -40.68 29.61
CA PHE A 29 23.67 -41.37 30.57
C PHE A 29 22.43 -40.47 30.83
N GLY A 30 21.28 -40.83 31.41
CA GLY A 30 20.76 -41.99 32.13
C GLY A 30 19.41 -41.57 32.77
N ALA A 31 18.50 -42.53 32.94
CA ALA A 31 17.16 -42.53 33.53
C ALA A 31 16.79 -41.39 34.52
N ILE A 32 15.53 -40.92 34.62
CA ILE A 32 14.41 -41.64 35.27
C ILE A 32 13.04 -41.08 34.81
N CYS A 33 12.21 -42.02 34.33
CA CYS A 33 10.76 -42.21 34.46
C CYS A 33 9.78 -41.05 34.77
N LEU A 34 8.82 -40.92 33.84
CA LEU A 34 7.35 -41.07 34.02
C LEU A 34 6.63 -40.35 35.17
N GLY A 35 5.71 -39.48 34.77
CA GLY A 35 4.34 -39.48 35.27
C GLY A 35 3.98 -38.32 36.20
N VAL A 36 2.99 -37.51 35.78
CA VAL A 36 1.67 -37.41 36.41
C VAL A 36 1.02 -36.08 36.01
N VAL A 37 -0.15 -36.19 35.37
CA VAL A 37 -1.15 -35.13 35.28
C VAL A 37 -1.81 -34.96 36.66
N ALA A 38 -1.89 -33.71 37.12
CA ALA A 38 -2.78 -33.17 38.15
C ALA A 38 -2.62 -33.63 39.62
N ILE A 39 -2.18 -32.69 40.49
CA ILE A 39 -2.83 -32.43 41.79
C ILE A 39 -2.79 -30.90 42.04
N VAL A 40 -3.99 -30.30 42.08
CA VAL A 40 -4.27 -29.04 42.77
C VAL A 40 -4.39 -29.36 44.26
N GLY A 41 -3.66 -28.65 45.13
CA GLY A 41 -3.92 -28.69 46.58
C GLY A 41 -2.70 -28.54 47.48
N MET A 42 -2.41 -27.29 47.85
CA MET A 42 -2.07 -26.82 49.21
C MET A 42 -0.99 -27.54 50.07
N VAL A 43 -0.05 -26.69 50.57
CA VAL A 43 0.68 -26.74 51.88
C VAL A 43 1.96 -27.62 51.84
N GLN A 44 3.18 -27.22 52.23
CA GLN A 44 3.76 -26.08 52.95
C GLN A 44 5.28 -26.07 52.66
N ASP A 45 5.91 -24.91 52.73
CA ASP A 45 7.34 -24.65 53.00
C ASP A 45 8.37 -25.71 52.59
N LEU A 46 9.03 -25.47 51.45
CA LEU A 46 10.46 -25.77 51.29
C LEU A 46 11.06 -24.73 50.33
N ALA A 47 11.70 -23.72 50.92
CA ALA A 47 12.49 -22.73 50.23
C ALA A 47 13.71 -23.41 49.58
N LEU A 48 13.72 -23.55 48.26
CA LEU A 48 14.90 -23.89 47.48
C LEU A 48 14.97 -23.03 46.21
N SER A 49 15.89 -22.07 46.26
CA SER A 49 16.65 -21.42 45.19
C SER A 49 15.97 -21.22 43.83
N ARG A 50 15.66 -19.95 43.53
CA ARG A 50 15.44 -19.42 42.18
C ARG A 50 16.69 -19.62 41.33
N ASP A 51 16.67 -20.58 40.43
CA ASP A 51 17.36 -20.49 39.15
C ASP A 51 16.35 -20.85 38.05
N GLU A 52 15.68 -19.82 37.53
CA GLU A 52 14.77 -19.93 36.39
C GLU A 52 15.58 -20.30 35.14
N ILE A 53 15.26 -21.46 34.57
CA ILE A 53 15.67 -21.86 33.22
C ILE A 53 15.01 -20.86 32.24
N LYS A 54 15.74 -19.81 31.86
CA LYS A 54 15.37 -18.95 30.73
C LYS A 54 15.72 -19.67 29.42
N MET A 55 14.77 -20.41 28.86
CA MET A 55 14.79 -20.71 27.43
C MET A 55 14.41 -19.44 26.67
N SER A 56 15.40 -18.63 26.28
CA SER A 56 15.19 -17.56 25.31
C SER A 56 15.17 -18.17 23.91
N PHE A 57 13.98 -18.32 23.33
CA PHE A 57 13.85 -18.38 21.88
C PHE A 57 14.02 -16.95 21.36
N SER A 58 15.23 -16.56 20.95
CA SER A 58 15.42 -15.38 20.13
C SER A 58 15.04 -15.75 18.70
N TYR A 59 13.81 -15.48 18.30
CA TYR A 59 13.50 -15.38 16.89
C TYR A 59 13.94 -13.97 16.47
N ASP A 60 15.07 -13.88 15.75
CA ASP A 60 15.51 -12.63 15.16
C ASP A 60 14.50 -12.21 14.08
N ILE A 61 13.51 -11.41 14.46
CA ILE A 61 12.69 -10.67 13.49
C ILE A 61 13.61 -9.59 12.93
N VAL A 62 14.30 -9.89 11.82
CA VAL A 62 14.98 -8.87 11.03
C VAL A 62 13.88 -8.03 10.36
N VAL A 63 13.43 -6.98 11.03
CA VAL A 63 12.62 -5.94 10.38
C VAL A 63 13.57 -5.21 9.42
N GLU A 64 13.52 -5.56 8.12
CA GLU A 64 14.26 -4.83 7.09
C GLU A 64 13.68 -3.40 7.02
N SER A 65 14.39 -2.44 7.64
CA SER A 65 14.03 -1.03 7.60
C SER A 65 14.07 -0.51 6.15
N PRO A 66 13.20 0.46 5.78
CA PRO A 66 13.29 1.13 4.49
C PRO A 66 14.71 1.68 4.25
N PRO A 67 15.15 1.80 2.98
CA PRO A 67 16.35 2.57 2.68
C PRO A 67 16.23 3.97 3.28
N ALA A 68 17.33 4.54 3.78
CA ALA A 68 17.30 5.84 4.47
C ALA A 68 16.82 7.03 3.60
N SER A 69 16.77 6.86 2.28
CA SER A 69 16.33 7.88 1.32
C SER A 69 15.83 7.24 0.03
N LEU A 70 14.85 7.89 -0.60
CA LEU A 70 14.42 7.58 -1.96
C LEU A 70 15.47 8.11 -2.94
N LYS A 71 15.82 7.29 -3.94
CA LYS A 71 16.89 7.62 -4.89
C LYS A 71 16.45 7.36 -6.32
N THR A 72 16.89 8.24 -7.22
CA THR A 72 16.69 8.04 -8.66
C THR A 72 17.49 6.84 -9.18
N ARG A 73 16.97 6.18 -10.20
CA ARG A 73 17.77 5.34 -11.09
C ARG A 73 18.58 6.22 -12.05
N ARG A 74 19.56 5.59 -12.71
CA ARG A 74 20.47 6.24 -13.67
C ARG A 74 20.58 5.45 -14.96
N ASN A 75 20.67 6.15 -16.07
CA ASN A 75 21.09 5.62 -17.37
C ASN A 75 22.07 6.61 -17.99
N GLY A 76 23.37 6.34 -17.88
CA GLY A 76 24.40 7.37 -18.13
C GLY A 76 24.27 8.53 -17.13
N ASP A 77 24.16 9.75 -17.65
CA ASP A 77 23.96 10.96 -16.85
C ASP A 77 22.48 11.28 -16.60
N ASP A 78 21.58 10.60 -17.30
CA ASP A 78 20.15 10.77 -17.12
C ASP A 78 19.69 10.10 -15.83
N ILE A 79 18.78 10.75 -15.12
CA ILE A 79 18.15 10.24 -13.91
C ILE A 79 16.66 10.07 -14.11
N PHE A 80 16.09 9.07 -13.45
CA PHE A 80 14.65 8.81 -13.51
C PHE A 80 14.13 8.19 -12.21
N PHE A 81 12.86 8.42 -11.92
CA PHE A 81 12.17 7.89 -10.76
C PHE A 81 10.72 7.59 -11.12
N LYS A 82 10.34 6.31 -11.04
CA LYS A 82 9.01 5.82 -11.41
C LYS A 82 8.18 5.53 -10.17
N ILE A 83 6.99 6.12 -10.09
CA ILE A 83 6.00 5.91 -9.02
C ILE A 83 4.81 5.16 -9.61
N LEU A 84 4.35 4.12 -8.90
CA LEU A 84 3.05 3.49 -9.15
C LEU A 84 2.06 3.97 -8.09
N GLN A 85 1.03 4.69 -8.52
CA GLN A 85 -0.10 5.08 -7.68
C GLN A 85 -1.15 3.97 -7.68
N ILE A 86 -1.52 3.49 -6.49
CA ILE A 86 -2.50 2.42 -6.27
C ILE A 86 -3.61 2.96 -5.36
N PRO A 87 -4.68 3.53 -5.91
CA PRO A 87 -5.85 4.01 -5.16
C PRO A 87 -6.89 2.89 -4.94
N ASP A 88 -7.80 3.07 -3.99
CA ASP A 88 -9.13 2.43 -3.99
C ASP A 88 -9.11 0.90 -4.08
N MET A 89 -8.38 0.27 -3.15
CA MET A 89 -8.26 -1.19 -3.10
C MET A 89 -9.42 -1.84 -2.33
N HIS A 90 -9.87 -1.22 -1.24
CA HIS A 90 -10.95 -1.72 -0.38
C HIS A 90 -10.74 -3.17 0.09
N TYR A 91 -9.54 -3.50 0.58
CA TYR A 91 -9.29 -4.81 1.18
C TYR A 91 -10.20 -5.02 2.39
N THR A 92 -10.90 -6.15 2.41
CA THR A 92 -11.72 -6.61 3.54
C THR A 92 -10.94 -7.52 4.49
N GLY A 93 -9.78 -8.02 4.06
CA GLY A 93 -9.02 -9.05 4.77
C GLY A 93 -9.56 -10.47 4.54
N ARG A 94 -10.43 -10.65 3.54
CA ARG A 94 -11.06 -11.92 3.14
C ARG A 94 -10.75 -12.17 1.66
N PRO A 95 -9.74 -13.01 1.33
CA PRO A 95 -9.29 -13.21 -0.06
C PRO A 95 -10.35 -13.71 -1.04
N ASP A 96 -11.42 -14.33 -0.53
CA ASP A 96 -12.55 -14.87 -1.28
C ASP A 96 -13.76 -13.90 -1.38
N TYR A 97 -13.64 -12.67 -0.86
CA TYR A 97 -14.72 -11.68 -0.92
C TYR A 97 -15.08 -11.36 -2.37
N PRO A 98 -16.36 -11.48 -2.79
CA PRO A 98 -16.77 -11.36 -4.18
C PRO A 98 -16.67 -9.92 -4.68
N CYS A 99 -16.33 -9.75 -5.96
CA CYS A 99 -16.23 -8.42 -6.57
C CYS A 99 -17.59 -7.72 -6.75
N ARG A 100 -17.65 -6.43 -6.41
CA ARG A 100 -18.68 -5.49 -6.88
C ARG A 100 -18.31 -4.99 -8.29
N GLY A 101 -19.16 -5.26 -9.27
CA GLY A 101 -18.93 -4.90 -10.68
C GLY A 101 -17.68 -5.56 -11.29
N PRO A 102 -17.65 -6.90 -11.41
CA PRO A 102 -16.46 -7.64 -11.85
C PRO A 102 -16.11 -7.38 -13.32
N PRO A 103 -14.83 -7.15 -13.68
CA PRO A 103 -14.43 -7.05 -15.09
C PRO A 103 -14.48 -8.39 -15.84
N SER A 104 -14.48 -9.51 -15.11
CA SER A 104 -14.61 -10.89 -15.60
C SER A 104 -15.00 -11.81 -14.44
N LEU A 105 -15.66 -12.95 -14.69
CA LEU A 105 -15.98 -13.95 -13.68
C LEU A 105 -15.12 -15.23 -13.84
N PRO A 106 -14.75 -15.93 -12.75
CA PRO A 106 -14.97 -15.58 -11.34
C PRO A 106 -14.11 -14.38 -10.89
N CYS A 107 -14.58 -13.65 -9.86
CA CYS A 107 -13.93 -12.45 -9.37
C CYS A 107 -14.03 -12.33 -7.85
N MET A 108 -12.88 -12.19 -7.19
CA MET A 108 -12.75 -12.06 -5.74
C MET A 108 -11.60 -11.11 -5.37
N GLU A 109 -11.52 -10.74 -4.09
CA GLU A 109 -10.45 -9.88 -3.53
C GLU A 109 -9.04 -10.37 -3.91
N SER A 110 -8.78 -11.67 -3.91
CA SER A 110 -7.44 -12.18 -4.30
C SER A 110 -7.04 -11.88 -5.75
N ASN A 111 -8.00 -11.58 -6.65
CA ASN A 111 -7.68 -11.09 -7.99
C ASN A 111 -7.00 -9.72 -7.96
N MET A 112 -7.31 -8.87 -6.97
CA MET A 112 -6.62 -7.59 -6.76
C MET A 112 -5.14 -7.81 -6.43
N THR A 113 -4.84 -8.71 -5.49
CA THR A 113 -3.44 -9.01 -5.12
C THR A 113 -2.65 -9.52 -6.33
N ASN A 114 -3.26 -10.36 -7.16
CA ASN A 114 -2.64 -10.85 -8.40
C ASN A 114 -2.42 -9.72 -9.42
N PHE A 115 -3.37 -8.79 -9.55
CA PHE A 115 -3.23 -7.65 -10.44
C PHE A 115 -2.13 -6.69 -9.97
N ILE A 116 -2.08 -6.38 -8.67
CA ILE A 116 -1.00 -5.57 -8.08
C ILE A 116 0.36 -6.24 -8.28
N ALA A 117 0.47 -7.55 -8.05
CA ALA A 117 1.69 -8.31 -8.33
C ALA A 117 2.11 -8.15 -9.81
N HIS A 118 1.17 -8.29 -10.74
CA HIS A 118 1.42 -8.12 -12.17
C HIS A 118 1.89 -6.70 -12.53
N LEU A 119 1.25 -5.65 -11.97
CA LEU A 119 1.66 -4.26 -12.17
C LEU A 119 3.11 -4.04 -11.70
N LEU A 120 3.44 -4.52 -10.49
CA LEU A 120 4.78 -4.36 -9.93
C LEU A 120 5.86 -5.12 -10.73
N ASP A 121 5.55 -6.33 -11.22
CA ASP A 121 6.47 -7.12 -12.04
C ASP A 121 6.69 -6.52 -13.43
N THR A 122 5.64 -5.95 -14.01
CA THR A 122 5.68 -5.39 -15.37
C THR A 122 6.30 -4.01 -15.39
N GLU A 123 5.85 -3.11 -14.51
CA GLU A 123 6.25 -1.71 -14.52
C GLU A 123 7.54 -1.44 -13.77
N LYS A 124 7.88 -2.29 -12.79
CA LYS A 124 9.07 -2.18 -11.94
C LYS A 124 9.25 -0.74 -11.40
N PRO A 125 8.27 -0.22 -10.65
CA PRO A 125 8.37 1.12 -10.09
C PRO A 125 9.49 1.21 -9.04
N ASP A 126 10.03 2.41 -8.90
CA ASP A 126 10.99 2.76 -7.85
C ASP A 126 10.30 3.01 -6.51
N PHE A 127 9.00 3.36 -6.54
CA PHE A 127 8.20 3.66 -5.36
C PHE A 127 6.70 3.38 -5.60
N VAL A 128 5.98 3.00 -4.55
CA VAL A 128 4.52 2.83 -4.58
C VAL A 128 3.85 3.86 -3.68
N VAL A 129 2.80 4.50 -4.18
CA VAL A 129 1.92 5.35 -3.36
C VAL A 129 0.54 4.71 -3.31
N PHE A 130 0.13 4.29 -2.11
CA PHE A 130 -1.24 3.86 -1.84
C PHE A 130 -2.08 5.10 -1.50
N SER A 131 -2.96 5.54 -2.41
CA SER A 131 -3.54 6.89 -2.35
C SER A 131 -4.97 6.93 -1.77
N GLY A 132 -5.18 6.25 -0.65
CA GLY A 132 -6.43 6.19 0.10
C GLY A 132 -7.36 5.03 -0.30
N ASP A 133 -8.23 4.66 0.64
CA ASP A 133 -9.18 3.55 0.57
C ASP A 133 -8.49 2.20 0.30
N GLN A 134 -7.47 1.91 1.09
CA GLN A 134 -6.78 0.64 1.09
C GLN A 134 -7.62 -0.44 1.76
N ILE A 135 -8.43 -0.07 2.74
CA ILE A 135 -9.24 -0.94 3.60
C ILE A 135 -10.71 -0.54 3.46
N GLU A 136 -11.61 -1.53 3.46
CA GLU A 136 -13.06 -1.29 3.49
C GLU A 136 -13.64 -1.44 4.90
N ALA A 137 -13.56 -0.37 5.69
CA ALA A 137 -14.04 -0.36 7.07
C ALA A 137 -15.44 0.26 7.24
N VAL A 138 -16.09 0.69 6.15
CA VAL A 138 -17.37 1.40 6.19
C VAL A 138 -18.54 0.52 5.75
N GLU A 139 -18.46 -0.06 4.55
CA GLU A 139 -19.52 -0.89 3.97
C GLU A 139 -19.44 -2.34 4.47
N VAL A 140 -18.25 -2.80 4.85
CA VAL A 140 -18.02 -4.17 5.32
C VAL A 140 -17.62 -4.17 6.78
N LYS A 141 -18.43 -4.83 7.63
CA LYS A 141 -18.05 -5.05 9.02
C LYS A 141 -16.84 -5.99 9.10
N GLN A 142 -15.72 -5.46 9.57
CA GLN A 142 -14.48 -6.19 9.79
C GLN A 142 -14.22 -6.40 11.28
N THR A 143 -13.63 -7.54 11.62
CA THR A 143 -12.97 -7.78 12.91
C THR A 143 -11.60 -7.11 12.95
N ALA A 144 -11.01 -6.93 14.14
CA ALA A 144 -9.66 -6.38 14.26
C ALA A 144 -8.61 -7.23 13.52
N ASP A 145 -8.79 -8.55 13.48
CA ASP A 145 -7.91 -9.45 12.73
C ASP A 145 -8.05 -9.26 11.20
N GLU A 146 -9.25 -8.98 10.72
CA GLU A 146 -9.51 -8.69 9.30
C GLU A 146 -8.91 -7.34 8.88
N VAL A 147 -8.99 -6.30 9.72
CA VAL A 147 -8.31 -5.02 9.49
C VAL A 147 -6.79 -5.22 9.42
N ARG A 148 -6.20 -5.96 10.37
CA ARG A 148 -4.76 -6.30 10.35
C ARG A 148 -4.38 -7.05 9.06
N LYS A 149 -5.18 -8.04 8.65
CA LYS A 149 -4.97 -8.78 7.40
C LYS A 149 -5.09 -7.88 6.17
N ALA A 150 -6.00 -6.91 6.17
CA ALA A 150 -6.13 -5.94 5.08
C ALA A 150 -4.88 -5.05 4.97
N ILE A 151 -4.37 -4.55 6.10
CA ILE A 151 -3.11 -3.77 6.18
C ILE A 151 -1.93 -4.57 5.61
N GLU A 152 -1.80 -5.84 6.01
CA GLU A 152 -0.77 -6.74 5.51
C GLU A 152 -0.96 -7.03 4.02
N ALA A 153 -2.19 -7.26 3.57
CA ALA A 153 -2.48 -7.68 2.20
C ALA A 153 -2.13 -6.60 1.18
N TYR A 154 -2.49 -5.34 1.45
CA TYR A 154 -2.30 -4.27 0.47
C TYR A 154 -0.83 -3.93 0.23
N SER A 155 0.00 -4.04 1.28
CA SER A 155 1.43 -3.73 1.23
C SER A 155 2.28 -4.94 0.83
N LYS A 156 1.75 -6.16 0.96
CA LYS A 156 2.46 -7.44 0.78
C LYS A 156 3.30 -7.50 -0.48
N GLU A 157 2.72 -7.14 -1.63
CA GLU A 157 3.40 -7.33 -2.92
C GLU A 157 4.52 -6.32 -3.15
N ALA A 158 4.43 -5.11 -2.57
CA ALA A 158 5.53 -4.14 -2.55
C ALA A 158 6.65 -4.61 -1.62
N ILE A 159 6.31 -5.07 -0.41
CA ILE A 159 7.25 -5.60 0.58
C ILE A 159 8.03 -6.80 0.03
N LYS A 160 7.32 -7.77 -0.58
CA LYS A 160 7.91 -8.96 -1.20
C LYS A 160 8.96 -8.61 -2.26
N ARG A 161 8.79 -7.50 -2.96
CA ARG A 161 9.71 -7.00 -3.99
C ARG A 161 10.71 -5.99 -3.48
N ARG A 162 10.69 -5.68 -2.16
CA ARG A 162 11.52 -4.66 -1.52
C ARG A 162 11.37 -3.28 -2.16
N ILE A 163 10.18 -2.98 -2.65
CA ILE A 163 9.86 -1.69 -3.25
C ILE A 163 9.42 -0.75 -2.10
N PRO A 164 10.08 0.40 -1.92
CA PRO A 164 9.65 1.37 -0.92
C PRO A 164 8.27 1.90 -1.26
N TRP A 165 7.46 2.16 -0.23
CA TRP A 165 6.08 2.56 -0.41
C TRP A 165 5.63 3.54 0.67
N SER A 166 4.56 4.27 0.38
CA SER A 166 3.91 5.14 1.35
C SER A 166 2.41 5.23 1.10
N MET A 167 1.67 5.83 2.02
CA MET A 167 0.20 5.87 1.95
C MET A 167 -0.39 7.18 2.45
N VAL A 168 -1.55 7.54 1.91
CA VAL A 168 -2.49 8.46 2.56
C VAL A 168 -3.77 7.70 2.89
N PHE A 169 -4.50 8.14 3.91
CA PHE A 169 -5.81 7.58 4.20
C PHE A 169 -6.88 8.14 3.26
N GLY A 170 -7.89 7.33 3.02
CA GLY A 170 -9.18 7.71 2.46
C GLY A 170 -10.31 7.68 3.48
N ASN A 171 -11.55 7.80 2.99
CA ASN A 171 -12.74 7.85 3.84
C ASN A 171 -13.28 6.47 4.23
N HIS A 172 -12.89 5.41 3.53
CA HIS A 172 -13.25 4.02 3.85
C HIS A 172 -12.27 3.33 4.80
N ASP A 173 -11.04 3.83 4.92
CA ASP A 173 -10.00 3.16 5.72
C ASP A 173 -10.37 3.08 7.21
N GLU A 174 -10.94 4.16 7.76
CA GLU A 174 -11.31 4.24 9.18
C GLU A 174 -12.79 3.90 9.41
N GLY A 175 -13.02 2.91 10.27
CA GLY A 175 -14.36 2.47 10.66
C GLY A 175 -14.49 2.27 12.17
N SER A 176 -15.53 1.56 12.61
CA SER A 176 -15.76 1.31 14.04
C SER A 176 -14.74 0.38 14.71
N THR A 177 -13.92 -0.31 13.92
CA THR A 177 -13.05 -1.39 14.40
C THR A 177 -11.63 -0.91 14.73
N ALA A 178 -11.10 0.05 13.98
CA ALA A 178 -9.77 0.62 14.20
C ALA A 178 -9.77 2.09 13.77
N SER A 179 -9.16 2.94 14.60
CA SER A 179 -8.88 4.34 14.28
C SER A 179 -7.68 4.48 13.34
N ARG A 180 -7.56 5.61 12.65
CA ARG A 180 -6.39 5.95 11.84
C ARG A 180 -5.10 5.83 12.65
N GLU A 181 -5.08 6.30 13.90
CA GLU A 181 -3.91 6.23 14.78
C GLU A 181 -3.49 4.78 15.03
N GLN A 182 -4.44 3.90 15.39
CA GLN A 182 -4.17 2.47 15.62
C GLN A 182 -3.68 1.76 14.36
N MET A 183 -4.22 2.09 13.19
CA MET A 183 -3.74 1.55 11.92
C MET A 183 -2.34 2.07 11.59
N PHE A 184 -2.07 3.36 11.83
CA PHE A 184 -0.79 3.97 11.52
C PHE A 184 0.36 3.41 12.36
N GLU A 185 0.10 3.06 13.62
CA GLU A 185 1.05 2.31 14.44
C GLU A 185 1.53 1.05 13.72
N GLN A 186 0.63 0.28 13.11
CA GLN A 186 1.02 -0.93 12.36
C GLN A 186 1.72 -0.58 11.03
N ILE A 187 1.13 0.33 10.26
CA ILE A 187 1.58 0.71 8.91
C ILE A 187 2.99 1.29 8.91
N SER A 188 3.34 2.07 9.93
CA SER A 188 4.65 2.73 10.03
C SER A 188 5.78 1.74 10.36
N TYR A 189 5.48 0.60 11.00
CA TYR A 189 6.47 -0.46 11.29
C TYR A 189 6.60 -1.52 10.20
N LEU A 190 5.75 -1.52 9.18
CA LEU A 190 5.87 -2.48 8.09
C LEU A 190 7.16 -2.24 7.29
N PRO A 191 7.85 -3.31 6.84
CA PRO A 191 9.05 -3.17 6.03
C PRO A 191 8.85 -2.26 4.83
N TYR A 192 9.87 -1.47 4.50
CA TYR A 192 9.88 -0.56 3.35
C TYR A 192 8.83 0.57 3.37
N SER A 193 8.08 0.76 4.48
CA SER A 193 7.15 1.87 4.66
C SER A 193 7.90 3.19 4.88
N PHE A 194 7.53 4.21 4.12
CA PHE A 194 7.97 5.60 4.29
C PHE A 194 6.86 6.48 4.88
N SER A 195 5.75 5.89 5.29
CA SER A 195 4.58 6.61 5.82
C SER A 195 4.94 7.23 7.16
N GLN A 196 4.66 8.52 7.32
CA GLN A 196 4.92 9.27 8.56
C GLN A 196 3.62 9.83 9.14
N PRO A 197 3.43 9.88 10.46
CA PRO A 197 2.20 10.42 11.04
C PRO A 197 2.03 11.92 10.78
N GLY A 198 3.14 12.63 10.48
CA GLY A 198 3.14 14.07 10.24
C GLY A 198 3.11 14.89 11.52
N LEU A 199 2.90 16.20 11.39
CA LEU A 199 2.75 17.07 12.55
C LEU A 199 1.37 16.86 13.22
N PRO A 200 1.30 16.75 14.55
CA PRO A 200 0.04 16.65 15.25
C PRO A 200 -0.71 17.99 15.26
N GLY A 201 -2.04 17.93 15.32
CA GLY A 201 -2.90 19.11 15.55
C GLY A 201 -3.11 20.03 14.35
N ILE A 202 -2.64 19.67 13.15
CA ILE A 202 -2.84 20.48 11.93
C ILE A 202 -4.09 20.09 11.11
N GLY A 203 -4.74 18.97 11.47
CA GLY A 203 -5.85 18.34 10.74
C GLY A 203 -5.40 17.07 10.02
N GLY A 204 -6.18 15.99 10.16
CA GLY A 204 -5.83 14.66 9.62
C GLY A 204 -4.61 14.00 10.29
N LEU A 205 -4.28 12.79 9.84
CA LEU A 205 -3.10 12.01 10.21
C LEU A 205 -2.39 11.53 8.93
N GLY A 206 -1.08 11.73 8.83
CA GLY A 206 -0.33 11.37 7.61
C GLY A 206 -0.07 12.55 6.68
N ASN A 207 0.22 13.72 7.24
CA ASN A 207 0.62 14.91 6.47
C ASN A 207 2.14 15.08 6.51
N TYR A 208 2.85 14.79 5.42
CA TYR A 208 4.32 14.77 5.40
C TYR A 208 4.88 15.02 4.00
N VAL A 209 6.21 15.17 3.94
CA VAL A 209 6.98 15.29 2.69
C VAL A 209 8.04 14.21 2.64
N LEU A 210 8.24 13.62 1.46
CA LEU A 210 9.38 12.79 1.14
C LEU A 210 10.21 13.46 0.06
N GLU A 211 11.52 13.29 0.14
CA GLU A 211 12.46 13.81 -0.85
C GLU A 211 13.08 12.66 -1.63
N VAL A 212 13.13 12.82 -2.96
CA VAL A 212 13.85 11.93 -3.86
C VAL A 212 15.18 12.57 -4.21
N HIS A 213 16.26 11.83 -3.97
CA HIS A 213 17.61 12.32 -4.17
C HIS A 213 18.23 11.74 -5.43
N ASN A 214 19.03 12.55 -6.12
CA ASN A 214 19.94 12.04 -7.12
C ASN A 214 20.88 11.01 -6.49
N ALA A 215 20.94 9.80 -7.05
CA ALA A 215 21.74 8.71 -6.49
C ALA A 215 23.23 9.05 -6.33
N SER A 216 23.77 9.95 -7.17
CA SER A 216 25.17 10.37 -7.16
C SER A 216 25.43 11.65 -6.38
N SER A 217 24.82 12.77 -6.78
CA SER A 217 25.10 14.07 -6.14
C SER A 217 24.44 14.23 -4.76
N LYS A 218 23.49 13.35 -4.42
CA LYS A 218 22.63 13.43 -3.21
C LYS A 218 21.71 14.65 -3.14
N ALA A 219 21.75 15.53 -4.14
CA ALA A 219 20.83 16.66 -4.25
C ALA A 219 19.39 16.17 -4.36
N THR A 220 18.46 16.89 -3.73
CA THR A 220 17.03 16.66 -3.88
C THR A 220 16.59 17.08 -5.28
N VAL A 221 15.86 16.20 -5.96
CA VAL A 221 15.44 16.40 -7.37
C VAL A 221 13.94 16.30 -7.59
N LEU A 222 13.20 15.74 -6.62
CA LEU A 222 11.74 15.68 -6.63
C LEU A 222 11.24 15.64 -5.19
N ARG A 223 10.14 16.34 -4.90
CA ARG A 223 9.43 16.25 -3.61
C ARG A 223 8.08 15.57 -3.79
N LEU A 224 7.68 14.78 -2.79
CA LEU A 224 6.39 14.11 -2.73
C LEU A 224 5.69 14.58 -1.45
N TYR A 225 4.61 15.33 -1.59
CA TYR A 225 3.75 15.76 -0.50
C TYR A 225 2.59 14.77 -0.33
N PHE A 226 2.19 14.55 0.91
CA PHE A 226 1.10 13.66 1.28
C PHE A 226 0.17 14.41 2.23
N LEU A 227 -1.14 14.34 1.99
CA LEU A 227 -2.17 14.95 2.84
C LEU A 227 -3.31 13.96 3.12
N ASP A 228 -3.77 13.94 4.37
CA ASP A 228 -4.99 13.23 4.78
C ASP A 228 -6.20 14.16 4.67
N THR A 229 -7.12 13.85 3.77
CA THR A 229 -8.35 14.63 3.56
C THR A 229 -9.46 14.31 4.56
N GLY A 230 -9.21 13.41 5.51
CA GLY A 230 -10.22 12.94 6.43
C GLY A 230 -11.34 12.19 5.73
N ARG A 231 -12.46 11.98 6.44
CA ARG A 231 -13.63 11.26 5.88
C ARG A 231 -14.54 12.13 5.01
N SER A 232 -14.39 13.45 5.05
CA SER A 232 -15.28 14.41 4.40
C SER A 232 -14.62 15.28 3.33
N GLY A 233 -13.33 15.06 3.06
CA GLY A 233 -12.58 15.88 2.10
C GLY A 233 -12.16 17.24 2.65
N ASN A 234 -12.36 17.50 3.95
CA ASN A 234 -12.09 18.82 4.52
C ASN A 234 -10.60 19.00 4.86
N ILE A 235 -9.91 19.79 4.04
CA ILE A 235 -8.50 20.15 4.26
C ILE A 235 -8.41 21.39 5.14
N ALA A 236 -7.86 21.20 6.34
CA ALA A 236 -7.79 22.23 7.37
C ALA A 236 -6.79 23.35 7.03
N ALA A 237 -6.95 24.50 7.71
CA ALA A 237 -6.00 25.60 7.61
C ALA A 237 -4.57 25.18 8.00
N GLY A 238 -4.42 24.40 9.06
CA GLY A 238 -3.12 23.91 9.52
C GLY A 238 -2.39 23.03 8.49
N GLN A 239 -3.12 22.23 7.70
CA GLN A 239 -2.53 21.43 6.61
C GLN A 239 -1.99 22.32 5.48
N LYS A 240 -2.72 23.39 5.12
CA LYS A 240 -2.28 24.35 4.11
C LYS A 240 -1.08 25.18 4.59
N GLU A 241 -1.10 25.62 5.85
CA GLU A 241 0.05 26.30 6.48
C GLU A 241 1.27 25.38 6.54
N PHE A 242 1.07 24.10 6.88
CA PHE A 242 2.14 23.10 6.83
C PHE A 242 2.78 23.03 5.44
N LEU A 243 1.99 22.93 4.37
CA LEU A 243 2.49 22.89 2.99
C LEU A 243 3.31 24.15 2.62
N LEU A 244 2.78 25.34 2.93
CA LEU A 244 3.48 26.61 2.67
C LEU A 244 4.82 26.69 3.43
N ASN A 245 4.79 26.34 4.72
CA ASN A 245 5.96 26.40 5.59
C ASN A 245 7.03 25.38 5.17
N ILE A 246 6.62 24.17 4.78
CA ILE A 246 7.57 23.13 4.40
C ILE A 246 8.14 23.35 3.00
N SER A 247 7.40 23.97 2.08
CA SER A 247 7.95 24.37 0.77
C SER A 247 8.94 25.52 0.93
N SER A 248 8.55 26.59 1.63
CA SER A 248 9.38 27.80 1.79
C SER A 248 10.63 27.60 2.65
N SER A 249 10.64 26.62 3.56
CA SER A 249 11.80 26.32 4.42
C SER A 249 12.92 25.54 3.71
N ARG A 250 12.70 25.06 2.48
CA ARG A 250 13.69 24.25 1.76
C ARG A 250 14.66 25.12 0.95
N PRO A 251 15.97 24.79 0.95
CA PRO A 251 16.95 25.59 0.23
C PRO A 251 16.80 25.47 -1.29
N GLU A 252 16.43 24.30 -1.83
CA GLU A 252 16.21 24.11 -3.27
C GLU A 252 14.78 24.47 -3.68
N ARG A 253 14.55 25.74 -4.03
CA ARG A 253 13.21 26.23 -4.41
C ARG A 253 12.73 25.77 -5.78
N ASP A 254 13.65 25.40 -6.68
CA ASP A 254 13.32 25.03 -8.06
C ASP A 254 13.07 23.51 -8.24
N VAL A 255 12.97 22.75 -7.15
CA VAL A 255 12.69 21.32 -7.22
C VAL A 255 11.20 21.09 -7.46
N PRO A 256 10.80 20.41 -8.55
CA PRO A 256 9.39 20.12 -8.78
C PRO A 256 8.84 19.18 -7.70
N ALA A 257 7.54 19.31 -7.44
CA ALA A 257 6.85 18.50 -6.44
C ALA A 257 5.56 17.89 -6.98
N LEU A 258 5.17 16.76 -6.38
CA LEU A 258 3.89 16.09 -6.57
C LEU A 258 3.15 16.07 -5.24
N LEU A 259 1.82 16.17 -5.27
CA LEU A 259 0.98 16.05 -4.08
C LEU A 259 0.00 14.87 -4.21
N PHE A 260 -0.04 14.00 -3.21
CA PHE A 260 -0.96 12.87 -3.12
C PHE A 260 -1.94 13.08 -1.97
N TYR A 261 -3.22 12.89 -2.24
CA TYR A 261 -4.31 12.93 -1.26
C TYR A 261 -5.49 12.11 -1.80
N HIS A 262 -6.51 11.85 -0.99
CA HIS A 262 -7.53 10.89 -1.40
C HIS A 262 -8.77 11.52 -2.04
N ILE A 263 -9.53 12.34 -1.30
CA ILE A 263 -10.78 12.93 -1.80
C ILE A 263 -10.45 14.16 -2.65
N PRO A 264 -10.95 14.26 -3.90
CA PRO A 264 -10.70 15.40 -4.76
C PRO A 264 -11.26 16.71 -4.18
N THR A 265 -10.62 17.83 -4.52
CA THR A 265 -11.19 19.17 -4.30
C THR A 265 -12.18 19.52 -5.42
N PRO A 266 -13.03 20.55 -5.24
CA PRO A 266 -13.90 21.04 -6.30
C PRO A 266 -13.17 21.42 -7.60
N ASP A 267 -11.86 21.73 -7.54
CA ASP A 267 -11.04 22.07 -8.72
C ASP A 267 -10.95 20.93 -9.75
N TYR A 268 -11.21 19.68 -9.35
CA TYR A 268 -11.25 18.52 -10.23
C TYR A 268 -12.50 18.48 -11.11
N ILE A 269 -13.58 19.19 -10.76
CA ILE A 269 -14.81 19.20 -11.55
C ILE A 269 -14.52 19.70 -12.97
N ILE A 270 -14.81 18.85 -13.96
CA ILE A 270 -14.74 19.20 -15.38
C ILE A 270 -15.77 20.28 -15.70
N GLN A 271 -15.29 21.42 -16.18
CA GLN A 271 -16.10 22.58 -16.53
C GLN A 271 -16.49 22.54 -18.02
N PRO A 272 -17.59 23.22 -18.41
CA PRO A 272 -17.90 23.40 -19.82
C PRO A 272 -16.73 24.04 -20.58
N GLY A 273 -16.23 23.35 -21.60
CA GLY A 273 -15.08 23.79 -22.41
C GLY A 273 -13.73 23.18 -22.01
N ASP A 274 -13.66 22.47 -20.88
CA ASP A 274 -12.48 21.66 -20.58
C ASP A 274 -12.30 20.54 -21.62
N HIS A 275 -11.03 20.25 -21.91
CA HIS A 275 -10.66 19.11 -22.73
C HIS A 275 -9.84 18.12 -21.90
N ILE A 276 -10.34 16.90 -21.78
CA ILE A 276 -9.60 15.80 -21.15
C ILE A 276 -8.62 15.24 -22.18
N GLU A 277 -7.35 15.65 -22.07
CA GLU A 277 -6.28 15.18 -22.95
C GLU A 277 -5.80 13.77 -22.61
N HIS A 278 -5.98 13.35 -21.35
CA HIS A 278 -5.50 12.07 -20.86
C HIS A 278 -6.47 11.47 -19.86
N GLY A 279 -6.84 10.20 -20.10
CA GLY A 279 -7.82 9.45 -19.31
C GLY A 279 -9.26 9.80 -19.65
N HIS A 280 -10.17 9.44 -18.75
CA HIS A 280 -11.60 9.47 -18.94
C HIS A 280 -12.30 9.83 -17.62
N GLN A 281 -13.33 10.65 -17.73
CA GLN A 281 -14.31 10.83 -16.67
C GLN A 281 -15.39 9.76 -16.84
N GLY A 282 -15.46 8.84 -15.88
CA GLY A 282 -16.45 7.75 -15.87
C GLY A 282 -17.60 7.97 -14.89
N GLU A 283 -17.47 8.95 -13.98
CA GLU A 283 -18.51 9.36 -13.04
C GLU A 283 -18.41 10.85 -12.67
N GLU A 284 -19.44 11.36 -12.00
CA GLU A 284 -19.38 12.71 -11.41
C GLU A 284 -18.32 12.77 -10.31
N VAL A 285 -17.73 13.94 -10.12
CA VAL A 285 -16.66 14.14 -9.14
C VAL A 285 -17.27 14.23 -7.74
N SER A 286 -16.97 13.27 -6.87
CA SER A 286 -17.37 13.30 -5.45
C SER A 286 -16.29 14.03 -4.65
N HIS A 287 -16.50 15.32 -4.36
CA HIS A 287 -15.47 16.19 -3.81
C HIS A 287 -15.70 16.60 -2.35
N GLY A 288 -14.60 16.98 -1.69
CA GLY A 288 -14.63 17.69 -0.41
C GLY A 288 -15.13 19.14 -0.54
N PRO A 289 -15.36 19.86 0.57
CA PRO A 289 -15.78 21.25 0.50
C PRO A 289 -14.70 22.15 -0.13
N GLU A 290 -15.11 23.33 -0.57
CA GLU A 290 -14.20 24.41 -0.95
C GLU A 290 -13.21 24.69 0.18
N CYS A 291 -11.92 24.52 -0.10
CA CYS A 291 -10.87 24.61 0.92
C CYS A 291 -9.71 25.54 0.52
N GLY A 292 -9.67 26.04 -0.71
CA GLY A 292 -8.60 26.93 -1.19
C GLY A 292 -7.24 26.25 -1.37
N LEU A 293 -7.19 24.91 -1.40
CA LEU A 293 -5.95 24.16 -1.63
C LEU A 293 -5.28 24.60 -2.94
N MET A 294 -6.04 24.73 -4.05
CA MET A 294 -5.48 25.15 -5.33
C MET A 294 -4.67 26.46 -5.23
N GLN A 295 -5.19 27.46 -4.52
CA GLN A 295 -4.46 28.71 -4.32
C GLN A 295 -3.18 28.49 -3.50
N THR A 296 -3.25 27.65 -2.44
CA THR A 296 -2.06 27.27 -1.66
C THR A 296 -0.99 26.64 -2.55
N LEU A 297 -1.35 25.75 -3.47
CA LEU A 297 -0.39 25.10 -4.37
C LEU A 297 0.21 26.07 -5.39
N VAL A 298 -0.59 27.01 -5.89
CA VAL A 298 -0.10 28.10 -6.76
C VAL A 298 0.89 28.98 -6.01
N ASP A 299 0.61 29.31 -4.74
CA ASP A 299 1.49 30.14 -3.90
C ASP A 299 2.81 29.42 -3.55
N MET A 300 2.79 28.09 -3.40
CA MET A 300 4.00 27.29 -3.24
C MET A 300 4.87 27.29 -4.51
N GLY A 301 4.23 27.18 -5.69
CA GLY A 301 4.90 27.25 -7.00
C GLY A 301 5.74 26.02 -7.39
N ASP A 302 6.05 25.11 -6.47
CA ASP A 302 6.84 23.90 -6.72
C ASP A 302 5.98 22.69 -7.16
N VAL A 303 4.72 22.59 -6.70
CA VAL A 303 3.80 21.50 -7.06
C VAL A 303 3.36 21.61 -8.52
N LYS A 304 3.67 20.57 -9.30
CA LYS A 304 3.37 20.50 -10.74
C LYS A 304 2.19 19.60 -11.07
N ALA A 305 1.92 18.62 -10.21
CA ALA A 305 0.76 17.75 -10.36
C ALA A 305 0.25 17.24 -9.01
N THR A 306 -1.05 16.98 -8.94
CA THR A 306 -1.70 16.31 -7.81
C THR A 306 -2.39 15.03 -8.23
N PHE A 307 -2.49 14.08 -7.30
CA PHE A 307 -2.99 12.74 -7.55
C PHE A 307 -3.98 12.30 -6.48
N VAL A 308 -5.17 11.89 -6.93
CA VAL A 308 -6.31 11.48 -6.08
C VAL A 308 -6.86 10.10 -6.43
N GLY A 309 -7.69 9.55 -5.56
CA GLY A 309 -8.47 8.31 -5.76
C GLY A 309 -9.97 8.60 -5.68
N HIS A 310 -10.69 7.86 -4.83
CA HIS A 310 -12.07 8.07 -4.39
C HIS A 310 -13.15 7.75 -5.45
N ASP A 311 -13.05 8.36 -6.64
CA ASP A 311 -13.96 8.08 -7.77
C ASP A 311 -13.33 7.00 -8.69
N HIS A 312 -13.76 5.74 -8.56
CA HIS A 312 -13.11 4.57 -9.16
C HIS A 312 -13.21 4.53 -10.68
N PHE A 313 -14.15 5.27 -11.27
CA PHE A 313 -14.40 5.33 -12.70
C PHE A 313 -13.68 6.51 -13.36
N ASN A 314 -13.08 7.41 -12.58
CA ASN A 314 -12.29 8.52 -13.09
C ASN A 314 -10.81 8.12 -13.18
N ASP A 315 -10.17 8.41 -14.32
CA ASP A 315 -8.73 8.28 -14.50
C ASP A 315 -8.16 9.43 -15.34
N TYR A 316 -8.87 10.55 -15.41
CA TYR A 316 -8.44 11.70 -16.19
C TYR A 316 -7.41 12.57 -15.47
N CYS A 317 -6.71 13.38 -16.25
CA CYS A 317 -6.04 14.58 -15.77
C CYS A 317 -6.71 15.82 -16.34
N VAL A 318 -6.79 16.88 -15.55
CA VAL A 318 -7.26 18.21 -15.99
C VAL A 318 -6.32 19.30 -15.48
N LYS A 319 -5.97 20.25 -16.35
CA LYS A 319 -5.09 21.36 -16.00
C LYS A 319 -5.88 22.50 -15.36
N ARG A 320 -5.37 23.01 -14.22
CA ARG A 320 -5.84 24.24 -13.57
C ARG A 320 -4.62 25.11 -13.31
N LYS A 321 -4.65 26.35 -13.82
CA LYS A 321 -3.46 27.23 -13.80
C LYS A 321 -2.27 26.47 -14.44
N GLU A 322 -1.17 26.30 -13.72
CA GLU A 322 0.01 25.55 -14.16
C GLU A 322 0.15 24.16 -13.48
N ILE A 323 -0.93 23.65 -12.87
CA ILE A 323 -0.93 22.40 -12.11
C ILE A 323 -1.85 21.38 -12.79
N GLN A 324 -1.37 20.15 -12.94
CA GLN A 324 -2.16 19.02 -13.43
C GLN A 324 -2.86 18.30 -12.29
N LEU A 325 -4.17 18.13 -12.36
CA LEU A 325 -4.99 17.43 -11.38
C LEU A 325 -5.40 16.07 -11.94
N CYS A 326 -4.86 14.99 -11.39
CA CYS A 326 -5.00 13.65 -11.95
C CYS A 326 -5.68 12.66 -11.00
N TYR A 327 -6.59 11.84 -11.52
CA TYR A 327 -7.11 10.65 -10.84
C TYR A 327 -6.21 9.44 -11.08
N GLY A 328 -6.05 8.59 -10.08
CA GLY A 328 -5.27 7.35 -10.16
C GLY A 328 -5.96 6.20 -10.90
N GLY A 329 -7.27 6.29 -11.15
CA GLY A 329 -8.10 5.18 -11.60
C GLY A 329 -8.67 4.37 -10.43
N GLY A 330 -9.33 3.24 -10.71
CA GLY A 330 -9.77 2.28 -9.68
C GLY A 330 -9.10 0.93 -9.85
N VAL A 331 -8.26 0.53 -8.89
CA VAL A 331 -7.51 -0.74 -8.94
C VAL A 331 -8.31 -1.91 -8.34
N GLY A 332 -9.24 -1.60 -7.44
CA GLY A 332 -9.79 -2.54 -6.48
C GLY A 332 -10.63 -3.68 -7.09
N PHE A 333 -10.58 -4.82 -6.41
CA PHE A 333 -11.50 -5.95 -6.58
C PHE A 333 -12.20 -6.19 -5.23
N GLY A 334 -13.02 -7.23 -5.12
CA GLY A 334 -13.74 -7.49 -3.87
C GLY A 334 -14.74 -6.37 -3.57
N ALA A 335 -14.60 -5.74 -2.40
CA ALA A 335 -15.56 -4.73 -1.94
C ALA A 335 -15.50 -3.41 -2.72
N ALA A 336 -14.37 -3.10 -3.38
CA ALA A 336 -14.26 -1.89 -4.22
C ALA A 336 -15.34 -1.91 -5.31
N TYR A 337 -16.11 -0.82 -5.41
CA TYR A 337 -17.12 -0.74 -6.46
C TYR A 337 -16.51 -0.69 -7.85
N GLY A 338 -17.30 -1.12 -8.84
CA GLY A 338 -16.81 -1.45 -10.16
C GLY A 338 -17.86 -1.44 -11.25
N SER A 339 -17.38 -1.58 -12.48
CA SER A 339 -18.22 -1.73 -13.66
C SER A 339 -17.60 -2.75 -14.62
N VAL A 340 -18.45 -3.56 -15.25
CA VAL A 340 -18.04 -4.51 -16.30
C VAL A 340 -17.43 -3.80 -17.51
N SER A 341 -17.78 -2.53 -17.73
CA SER A 341 -17.34 -1.72 -18.86
C SER A 341 -16.04 -0.96 -18.60
N ILE A 342 -15.54 -0.97 -17.36
CA ILE A 342 -14.41 -0.17 -16.92
C ILE A 342 -13.35 -1.10 -16.34
N LEU A 343 -12.20 -1.20 -17.01
CA LEU A 343 -11.12 -2.05 -16.56
C LEU A 343 -10.50 -1.50 -15.28
N ARG A 344 -10.16 -2.40 -14.35
CA ARG A 344 -9.32 -2.06 -13.19
C ARG A 344 -7.97 -1.57 -13.66
N ARG A 345 -7.48 -0.51 -13.05
CA ARG A 345 -6.28 0.20 -13.53
C ARG A 345 -5.59 0.99 -12.42
N ALA A 346 -4.33 1.28 -12.66
CA ALA A 346 -3.49 2.11 -11.83
C ALA A 346 -2.75 3.13 -12.69
N ARG A 347 -2.27 4.20 -12.05
CA ARG A 347 -1.52 5.25 -12.70
C ARG A 347 -0.03 5.13 -12.42
N LEU A 348 0.76 5.29 -13.47
CA LEU A 348 2.21 5.40 -13.39
C LEU A 348 2.60 6.86 -13.57
N ILE A 349 3.60 7.28 -12.82
CA ILE A 349 4.17 8.62 -12.87
C ILE A 349 5.68 8.45 -12.99
N GLU A 350 6.32 9.20 -13.88
CA GLU A 350 7.75 9.15 -14.06
C GLU A 350 8.32 10.55 -14.08
N TYR A 351 9.23 10.80 -13.16
CA TYR A 351 10.14 11.93 -13.21
C TYR A 351 11.38 11.52 -14.00
N SER A 352 11.81 12.35 -14.96
CA SER A 352 13.05 12.15 -15.70
C SER A 352 13.77 13.46 -15.91
N ARG A 353 15.09 13.45 -15.75
CA ARG A 353 15.95 14.60 -16.00
C ARG A 353 17.22 14.19 -16.71
N ASN A 354 17.57 14.93 -17.76
CA ASN A 354 18.83 14.85 -18.49
C ASN A 354 19.55 16.20 -18.43
N ALA A 355 20.61 16.36 -19.22
CA ALA A 355 21.42 17.57 -19.23
C ALA A 355 20.63 18.87 -19.58
N THR A 356 19.59 18.77 -20.41
CA THR A 356 18.88 19.95 -20.95
C THR A 356 17.42 20.03 -20.52
N THR A 357 16.84 18.94 -20.05
CA THR A 357 15.40 18.84 -19.84
C THR A 357 15.07 18.08 -18.56
N GLU A 358 14.10 18.58 -17.83
CA GLU A 358 13.43 17.95 -16.70
C GLU A 358 11.95 17.76 -17.04
N THR A 359 11.41 16.57 -16.76
CA THR A 359 10.05 16.19 -17.14
C THR A 359 9.35 15.37 -16.06
N ILE A 360 8.04 15.52 -15.98
CA ILE A 360 7.14 14.60 -15.26
C ILE A 360 6.10 14.13 -16.26
N SER A 361 5.95 12.82 -16.42
CA SER A 361 4.97 12.22 -17.32
C SER A 361 4.14 11.14 -16.62
N THR A 362 2.99 10.79 -17.20
CA THR A 362 2.09 9.78 -16.65
C THR A 362 1.45 8.88 -17.72
N TRP A 363 1.07 7.67 -17.33
CA TRP A 363 0.30 6.73 -18.16
C TRP A 363 -0.54 5.80 -17.28
N ILE A 364 -1.49 5.08 -17.89
CA ILE A 364 -2.42 4.19 -17.21
C ILE A 364 -2.19 2.75 -17.63
N HIS A 365 -2.10 1.85 -16.64
CA HIS A 365 -1.97 0.41 -16.82
C HIS A 365 -3.21 -0.30 -16.27
N SER A 366 -3.91 -1.07 -17.11
CA SER A 366 -5.11 -1.83 -16.72
C SER A 366 -4.88 -3.34 -16.66
N VAL A 367 -5.85 -4.08 -16.11
CA VAL A 367 -5.81 -5.56 -16.06
C VAL A 367 -5.67 -6.23 -17.44
N LYS A 368 -5.92 -5.53 -18.56
CA LYS A 368 -5.69 -6.03 -19.93
C LYS A 368 -4.43 -5.45 -20.59
N GLY A 369 -3.51 -4.91 -19.79
CA GLY A 369 -2.29 -4.24 -20.22
C GLY A 369 -2.41 -2.71 -20.24
N THR A 370 -1.40 -2.06 -20.79
CA THR A 370 -1.30 -0.60 -20.87
C THR A 370 -2.39 -0.01 -21.76
N VAL A 371 -3.15 0.95 -21.23
CA VAL A 371 -4.28 1.58 -21.94
C VAL A 371 -3.86 2.83 -22.68
N SER A 372 -2.97 3.64 -22.10
CA SER A 372 -2.37 4.78 -22.79
C SER A 372 -1.04 4.37 -23.40
N LYS A 373 -1.00 4.22 -24.72
CA LYS A 373 0.21 3.79 -25.45
C LYS A 373 1.37 4.80 -25.33
N ASP A 374 1.05 6.07 -25.12
CA ASP A 374 2.03 7.15 -24.95
C ASP A 374 1.98 7.75 -23.54
N LYS A 375 3.14 8.22 -23.07
CA LYS A 375 3.27 8.97 -21.82
C LYS A 375 2.69 10.38 -22.03
N TYR A 376 1.74 10.78 -21.18
CA TYR A 376 1.20 12.13 -21.14
C TYR A 376 2.13 13.04 -20.34
N MET A 377 2.55 14.16 -20.92
CA MET A 377 3.47 15.10 -20.28
C MET A 377 2.71 16.00 -19.30
N LEU A 378 3.03 15.90 -18.01
CA LEU A 378 2.44 16.74 -16.97
C LEU A 378 3.22 18.03 -16.76
N TYR A 379 4.54 17.97 -16.89
CA TYR A 379 5.45 19.09 -16.68
C TYR A 379 6.71 18.89 -17.51
N GLN A 380 7.23 19.99 -18.06
CA GLN A 380 8.50 20.05 -18.74
C GLN A 380 9.19 21.37 -18.42
N HIS A 381 10.47 21.31 -18.09
CA HIS A 381 11.35 22.45 -17.95
C HIS A 381 12.64 22.23 -18.74
N GLN A 382 13.07 23.26 -19.46
CA GLN A 382 14.32 23.26 -20.21
C GLN A 382 15.36 24.03 -19.42
N HIS A 383 16.45 23.37 -19.07
CA HIS A 383 17.60 24.03 -18.46
C HIS A 383 18.32 24.83 -19.55
N SER A 384 18.46 26.14 -19.35
CA SER A 384 19.36 26.97 -20.15
C SER A 384 20.81 26.57 -19.83
N ASN A 385 21.57 26.22 -20.87
CA ASN A 385 23.01 25.88 -20.80
C ASN A 385 23.85 26.97 -20.14
#